data_AF-A0A2H0CVD7-F1
#
_entry.id   AF-A0A2H0CVD7-F1
#
_cell.length_a   1.000
_cell.length_b   1.000
_cell.length_c   1.000
_cell.angle_alpha   90.00
_cell.angle_beta   90.00
_cell.angle_gamma   90.00
#
_symmetry.space_group_name_H-M   'P 1'
#
loop_
_entity.id
_entity.type
_entity.pdbx_description
1 polymer ?
#
loop_
_entity_poly.entity_id
_entity_poly.type
_entity_poly.pdbx_seq_one_letter_code
_entity_poly.pdbx_strand_id
1 'polypeptide(L)'
;MKTLTLGVDLFHSVILSNPEVYMVSDKETPETIRGRLDILRKGIVSEENSVNYYKALLDKIPEDTETHIGMRRMYHDLMLEEKKHVEHFRQLILQWEQRLNEF
;
A
#
# COMPACT_ATOMS: atom_id res chain seq x y z
N MET A 1 -13.83 32.27 32.91
CA MET A 1 -12.61 31.89 32.17
C MET A 1 -13.00 30.91 31.08
N LYS A 2 -12.88 31.29 29.81
CA LYS A 2 -13.08 30.37 28.67
C LYS A 2 -11.71 29.79 28.32
N THR A 3 -11.56 28.48 28.46
CA THR A 3 -10.36 27.76 28.01
C THR A 3 -10.57 27.41 26.53
N LEU A 4 -9.74 28.00 25.66
CA LEU A 4 -9.65 27.65 24.25
C LEU A 4 -8.85 26.35 24.12
N THR A 5 -9.50 25.26 23.75
CA THR A 5 -8.84 24.05 23.21
C THR A 5 -8.59 24.26 21.72
N LEU A 6 -7.41 24.77 21.39
CA LEU A 6 -6.83 24.74 20.05
C LEU A 6 -5.72 23.69 20.08
N GLY A 7 -5.95 22.50 19.52
CA GLY A 7 -4.89 21.50 19.50
C GLY A 7 -5.26 20.07 19.14
N VAL A 8 -6.11 19.84 18.15
CA VAL A 8 -6.22 18.51 17.51
C VAL A 8 -6.40 18.60 15.99
N ASP A 9 -6.99 19.68 15.48
CA ASP A 9 -7.35 19.78 14.05
C ASP A 9 -6.18 20.06 13.08
N LEU A 10 -4.99 20.40 13.57
CA LEU A 10 -3.87 20.79 12.70
C LEU A 10 -3.07 19.61 12.13
N PHE A 11 -3.16 18.42 12.72
CA PHE A 11 -2.35 17.27 12.30
C PHE A 11 -2.99 16.45 11.16
N HIS A 12 -4.30 16.58 10.92
CA HIS A 12 -4.97 15.86 9.82
C HIS A 12 -4.88 16.56 8.46
N SER A 13 -4.59 17.86 8.41
CA SER A 13 -4.60 18.62 7.14
C SER A 13 -3.29 18.58 6.35
N VAL A 14 -2.17 18.16 6.96
CA VAL A 14 -0.84 18.29 6.35
C VAL A 14 -0.43 17.08 5.51
N ILE A 15 -1.04 15.90 5.70
CA ILE A 15 -0.64 14.67 5.00
C ILE A 15 -1.36 14.48 3.66
N LEU A 16 -2.45 15.23 3.41
CA LEU A 16 -3.23 15.18 2.16
C LEU A 16 -2.94 16.37 1.22
N SER A 17 -1.71 16.90 1.21
CA SER A 17 -1.27 17.71 0.08
C SER A 17 -1.14 16.80 -1.13
N ASN A 18 -2.26 16.53 -1.81
CA ASN A 18 -2.27 15.89 -3.12
C ASN A 18 -1.31 16.68 -4.00
N PRO A 19 -0.15 16.15 -4.42
CA PRO A 19 0.59 16.78 -5.49
C PRO A 19 -0.35 16.79 -6.69
N GLU A 20 -0.72 17.96 -7.18
CA GLU A 20 -1.42 18.08 -8.46
C GLU A 20 -0.46 17.60 -9.54
N VAL A 21 -0.49 16.29 -9.82
CA VAL A 21 0.25 15.70 -10.93
C VAL A 21 -0.56 16.03 -12.19
N TYR A 22 -0.08 17.00 -12.95
CA TYR A 22 -0.70 17.38 -14.22
C TYR A 22 -0.57 16.24 -15.24
N MET A 23 -1.67 15.56 -15.54
CA MET A 23 -1.75 14.54 -16.57
C MET A 23 -2.22 15.19 -17.89
N VAL A 24 -1.44 15.01 -18.96
CA VAL A 24 -1.62 15.73 -20.23
C VAL A 24 -2.81 15.21 -21.05
N SER A 25 -3.30 14.00 -20.76
CA SER A 25 -4.45 13.40 -21.44
C SER A 25 -5.01 12.22 -20.65
N ASP A 26 -6.34 12.12 -20.62
CA ASP A 26 -7.06 10.97 -20.06
C ASP A 26 -7.31 9.85 -21.10
N LYS A 27 -6.76 9.99 -22.32
CA LYS A 27 -6.96 9.00 -23.38
C LYS A 27 -6.09 7.78 -23.15
N GLU A 28 -6.72 6.63 -22.90
CA GLU A 28 -6.02 5.36 -22.88
C GLU A 28 -5.64 4.90 -24.30
N THR A 29 -4.35 4.60 -24.49
CA THR A 29 -3.78 3.92 -25.67
C THR A 29 -3.09 2.63 -25.21
N PRO A 30 -2.72 1.73 -26.13
CA PRO A 30 -1.94 0.55 -25.76
C PRO A 30 -0.65 0.89 -24.98
N GLU A 31 -0.01 2.01 -25.31
CA GLU A 31 1.22 2.49 -24.65
C GLU A 31 0.95 2.98 -23.22
N THR A 32 -0.15 3.73 -22.99
CA THR A 32 -0.50 4.17 -21.63
C THR A 32 -0.84 2.99 -20.73
N ILE A 33 -1.56 1.99 -21.26
CA ILE A 33 -1.92 0.77 -20.53
C ILE A 33 -0.67 -0.06 -20.19
N ARG A 34 0.26 -0.21 -21.14
CA ARG A 34 1.56 -0.87 -20.87
C ARG A 34 2.35 -0.13 -19.79
N GLY A 35 2.32 1.20 -19.78
CA GLY A 35 2.91 2.01 -18.72
C GLY A 35 2.30 1.71 -17.34
N ARG A 36 0.96 1.65 -17.24
CA ARG A 36 0.27 1.25 -16.00
C ARG A 36 0.67 -0.15 -15.54
N LEU A 37 0.71 -1.12 -16.45
CA LEU A 37 1.12 -2.50 -16.16
C LEU A 37 2.57 -2.58 -15.64
N ASP A 38 3.49 -1.79 -16.19
CA ASP A 38 4.87 -1.73 -15.68
C ASP A 38 4.93 -1.23 -14.24
N ILE A 39 4.17 -0.17 -13.91
CA ILE A 39 4.08 0.34 -12.53
C ILE A 39 3.45 -0.69 -11.59
N LEU A 40 2.34 -1.32 -11.99
CA LEU A 40 1.68 -2.34 -11.17
C LEU A 40 2.61 -3.54 -10.90
N ARG A 41 3.39 -3.98 -11.90
CA ARG A 41 4.36 -5.08 -11.75
C ARG A 41 5.51 -4.72 -10.80
N LYS A 42 5.91 -3.45 -10.71
CA LYS A 42 6.89 -3.01 -9.70
C LYS A 42 6.26 -2.93 -8.32
N GLY A 43 5.03 -2.42 -8.22
CA GLY A 43 4.32 -2.31 -6.96
C GLY A 43 4.05 -3.67 -6.33
N ILE A 44 3.56 -4.66 -7.08
CA ILE A 44 3.33 -6.01 -6.54
C ILE A 44 4.62 -6.63 -5.96
N VAL A 45 5.77 -6.44 -6.60
CA VAL A 45 7.08 -6.90 -6.06
C VAL A 45 7.40 -6.19 -4.74
N SER A 46 7.11 -4.90 -4.63
CA SER A 46 7.27 -4.16 -3.38
C SER A 46 6.41 -4.74 -2.26
N GLU A 47 5.14 -5.03 -2.52
CA GLU A 47 4.23 -5.57 -1.50
C GLU A 47 4.62 -7.01 -1.11
N GLU A 48 5.03 -7.84 -2.07
CA GLU A 48 5.56 -9.18 -1.78
C GLU A 48 6.84 -9.12 -0.92
N ASN A 49 7.70 -8.12 -1.13
CA ASN A 49 8.87 -7.89 -0.28
C ASN A 49 8.46 -7.48 1.15
N SER A 50 7.45 -6.62 1.31
CA SER A 50 6.93 -6.24 2.64
C SER A 50 6.34 -7.44 3.38
N VAL A 51 5.59 -8.32 2.71
CA VAL A 51 5.10 -9.58 3.28
C VAL A 51 6.26 -10.44 3.80
N ASN A 52 7.29 -10.62 2.98
CA ASN A 52 8.46 -11.42 3.35
C ASN A 52 9.25 -10.79 4.51
N TYR A 53 9.34 -9.46 4.55
CA TYR A 53 10.00 -8.73 5.63
C TYR A 53 9.30 -8.99 6.98
N TYR A 54 7.98 -8.82 7.06
CA TYR A 54 7.25 -9.06 8.30
C TYR A 54 7.28 -10.53 8.72
N LYS A 55 7.21 -11.46 7.76
CA LYS A 55 7.42 -12.88 8.03
C LYS A 55 8.78 -13.16 8.69
N ALA A 56 9.85 -12.58 8.15
CA ALA A 56 11.19 -12.74 8.72
C ALA A 56 11.34 -12.10 10.12
N LEU A 57 10.54 -11.09 10.46
CA LEU A 57 10.51 -10.51 11.81
C LEU A 57 9.76 -11.39 12.80
N LEU A 58 8.66 -12.03 12.39
CA LEU A 58 7.95 -13.01 13.21
C LEU A 58 8.86 -14.15 13.66
N ASP A 59 9.68 -14.66 12.75
CA ASP A 59 10.62 -15.76 13.01
C ASP A 59 11.74 -15.39 14.01
N LYS A 60 12.00 -14.08 14.21
CA LYS A 60 13.09 -13.56 15.06
C LYS A 60 12.66 -13.26 16.51
N ILE A 61 11.39 -13.42 16.86
CA ILE A 61 10.88 -13.14 18.21
C ILE A 61 10.39 -14.46 18.84
N PRO A 62 11.31 -15.30 19.35
CA PRO A 62 10.98 -16.67 19.79
C PRO A 62 10.39 -16.74 21.20
N GLU A 63 10.66 -15.75 22.06
CA GLU A 63 10.26 -15.79 23.47
C GLU A 63 8.81 -15.30 23.68
N ASP A 64 8.07 -15.97 24.55
CA ASP A 64 6.70 -15.62 24.91
C ASP A 64 6.66 -14.66 26.11
N THR A 65 7.21 -13.46 25.92
CA THR A 65 6.94 -12.33 26.82
C THR A 65 5.69 -11.59 26.34
N GLU A 66 4.96 -10.92 27.24
CA GLU A 66 3.78 -10.12 26.86
C GLU A 66 4.09 -9.09 25.77
N THR A 67 5.26 -8.44 25.87
CA THR A 67 5.75 -7.51 24.84
C THR A 67 5.96 -8.21 23.50
N HIS A 68 6.61 -9.37 23.49
CA HIS A 68 6.85 -10.14 22.26
C HIS A 68 5.56 -10.68 21.63
N ILE A 69 4.59 -11.09 22.45
CA ILE A 69 3.25 -11.48 21.97
C ILE A 69 2.59 -10.29 21.25
N GLY A 70 2.62 -9.10 21.86
CA GLY A 70 2.09 -7.88 21.25
C GLY A 70 2.79 -7.52 19.93
N MET A 71 4.13 -7.59 19.89
CA MET A 71 4.91 -7.33 18.69
C MET A 71 4.60 -8.31 17.56
N ARG A 72 4.53 -9.62 17.86
CA ARG A 72 4.19 -10.63 16.85
C ARG A 72 2.79 -10.44 16.30
N ARG A 73 1.81 -10.08 17.14
CA ARG A 73 0.46 -9.72 16.66
C ARG A 73 0.52 -8.58 15.66
N MET A 74 1.23 -7.51 15.98
CA MET A 74 1.36 -6.35 15.08
C MET A 74 2.05 -6.72 13.76
N TYR A 75 3.17 -7.44 13.79
CA TYR A 75 3.83 -7.88 12.55
C TYR A 75 2.96 -8.81 11.71
N HIS A 76 2.19 -9.69 12.35
CA HIS A 76 1.24 -10.54 11.66
C HIS A 76 0.13 -9.72 11.00
N ASP A 77 -0.44 -8.75 11.71
CA ASP A 77 -1.51 -7.89 11.18
C ASP A 77 -1.01 -7.05 9.99
N LEU A 78 0.19 -6.46 10.09
CA LEU A 78 0.82 -5.75 8.97
C LEU A 78 1.06 -6.68 7.77
N MET A 79 1.58 -7.88 7.99
CA MET A 79 1.73 -8.88 6.93
C MET A 79 0.39 -9.22 6.25
N LEU A 80 -0.72 -9.27 6.99
CA LEU A 80 -2.04 -9.49 6.41
C LEU A 80 -2.51 -8.31 5.55
N GLU A 81 -2.24 -7.07 5.96
CA GLU A 81 -2.55 -5.90 5.13
C GLU A 81 -1.77 -5.91 3.81
N GLU A 82 -0.46 -6.20 3.84
CA GLU A 82 0.33 -6.27 2.60
C GLU A 82 -0.14 -7.40 1.67
N LYS A 83 -0.63 -8.51 2.22
CA LYS A 83 -1.26 -9.57 1.40
C LYS A 83 -2.53 -9.08 0.69
N LYS A 84 -3.31 -8.18 1.31
CA LYS A 84 -4.46 -7.56 0.64
C LYS A 84 -4.01 -6.62 -0.46
N HIS A 85 -2.93 -5.85 -0.26
CA HIS A 85 -2.33 -5.03 -1.31
C HIS A 85 -1.88 -5.90 -2.50
N VAL A 86 -1.14 -6.98 -2.26
CA VAL A 86 -0.74 -7.95 -3.29
C VAL A 86 -1.95 -8.44 -4.10
N GLU A 87 -3.02 -8.86 -3.42
CA GLU A 87 -4.23 -9.34 -4.09
C GLU A 87 -4.90 -8.24 -4.94
N HIS A 88 -4.98 -7.02 -4.41
CA HIS A 88 -5.52 -5.88 -5.15
C HIS A 88 -4.68 -5.56 -6.41
N PHE A 89 -3.35 -5.58 -6.29
CA PHE A 89 -2.46 -5.41 -7.44
C PHE A 89 -2.66 -6.48 -8.50
N ARG A 90 -2.85 -7.75 -8.12
CA ARG A 90 -3.16 -8.84 -9.07
C ARG A 90 -4.45 -8.59 -9.82
N GLN A 91 -5.50 -8.12 -9.12
CA GLN A 91 -6.78 -7.78 -9.74
C GLN A 91 -6.63 -6.63 -10.73
N LEU A 92 -5.89 -5.57 -10.37
CA LEU A 92 -5.62 -4.45 -11.27
C LEU A 92 -4.82 -4.90 -12.51
N ILE A 93 -3.77 -5.72 -12.32
CA ILE A 93 -2.99 -6.26 -13.44
C ILE A 93 -3.90 -7.02 -14.40
N LEU A 94 -4.73 -7.94 -13.89
CA LEU A 94 -5.66 -8.70 -14.71
C LEU A 94 -6.62 -7.80 -15.50
N GLN A 95 -7.18 -6.78 -14.84
CA GLN A 95 -8.08 -5.81 -15.48
C GLN A 95 -7.38 -5.06 -16.62
N TRP A 96 -6.16 -4.59 -16.41
CA TRP A 96 -5.41 -3.83 -17.41
C TRP A 96 -4.87 -4.72 -18.54
N GLU A 97 -4.51 -5.97 -18.25
CA GLU A 97 -4.16 -6.96 -19.28
C GLU A 97 -5.37 -7.29 -20.16
N GLN A 98 -6.54 -7.50 -19.56
CA GLN A 98 -7.79 -7.66 -20.32
C GLN A 98 -8.05 -6.43 -21.19
N ARG A 99 -7.96 -5.23 -20.62
CA ARG A 99 -8.19 -3.99 -21.35
C ARG A 99 -7.23 -3.81 -22.53
N LEU A 100 -5.95 -4.22 -22.38
CA LEU A 100 -4.98 -4.18 -23.47
C LEU A 100 -5.35 -5.11 -24.63
N ASN A 101 -5.96 -6.27 -24.32
CA ASN A 101 -6.42 -7.23 -25.33
C ASN A 101 -7.69 -6.80 -26.08
N GLU A 102 -8.38 -5.76 -25.60
CA GLU A 102 -9.57 -5.20 -26.25
C GLU A 102 -9.22 -4.16 -27.35
N PHE A 103 -7.94 -3.83 -27.53
CA PHE A 103 -7.43 -3.00 -28.63
C PHE A 103 -7.05 -3.84 -29.84
#